data_AF-I0HE55-F1
#
_entry.id   AF-I0HE55-F1
#
_cell.length_a   1.000
_cell.length_b   1.000
_cell.length_c   1.000
_cell.angle_alpha   90.00
_cell.angle_beta   90.00
_cell.angle_gamma   90.00
#
_symmetry.space_group_name_H-M   'P 1'
#
loop_
_entity.id
_entity.type
_entity.pdbx_description
1 polymer ?
#
loop_
_entity_poly.entity_id
_entity_poly.type
_entity_poly.pdbx_seq_one_letter_code
_entity_poly.pdbx_strand_id
1 'polypeptide(L)' 'MIPSCPECGAPGVPLLFGLPVPEAIDAAQDGHLALGGCVVRDPVPNWQCPQGHQWRDDDEQAWDQRLLVVLAAHTHR' A
#
# COMPACT_ATOMS: atom_id res chain seq x y z
N MET A 1 4.39 6.77 10.57
CA MET A 1 3.05 6.42 11.12
C MET A 1 2.19 5.87 10.00
N ILE A 2 1.08 5.17 10.26
CA ILE A 2 0.13 4.81 9.19
C ILE A 2 -0.74 6.06 8.92
N PRO A 3 -0.71 6.63 7.70
CA PRO A 3 -1.54 7.78 7.38
C PRO A 3 -3.02 7.37 7.32
N SER A 4 -3.89 8.32 7.67
CA SER A 4 -5.33 8.16 7.55
C SER A 4 -5.80 8.71 6.21
N CYS A 5 -6.79 8.06 5.62
CA CYS A 5 -7.40 8.49 4.37
C CYS A 5 -8.00 9.90 4.53
N PRO A 6 -7.70 10.85 3.62
CA PRO A 6 -8.22 12.21 3.72
C PRO A 6 -9.72 12.30 3.43
N GLU A 7 -10.31 11.28 2.79
CA GLU A 7 -11.73 11.28 2.42
C GLU A 7 -12.64 10.64 3.48
N CYS A 8 -12.20 9.53 4.09
CA CYS A 8 -13.03 8.75 5.01
C CYS A 8 -12.41 8.48 6.38
N GLY A 9 -11.18 8.92 6.63
CA GLY A 9 -10.49 8.75 7.92
C GLY A 9 -10.02 7.31 8.22
N ALA A 10 -10.31 6.33 7.36
CA ALA A 10 -9.85 4.96 7.51
C ALA A 10 -8.31 4.86 7.39
N PRO A 11 -7.66 3.91 8.07
CA PRO A 11 -6.21 3.72 7.94
C PRO A 11 -5.84 3.30 6.51
N GLY A 12 -4.71 3.82 6.00
CA GLY A 12 -4.16 3.44 4.71
C GLY A 12 -3.30 2.18 4.77
N VAL A 13 -3.22 1.49 3.63
CA VAL A 13 -2.21 0.47 3.32
C VAL A 13 -1.31 0.96 2.19
N PRO A 14 -0.05 0.49 2.12
CA PRO A 14 0.83 0.85 1.01
C PRO A 14 0.21 0.38 -0.31
N LEU A 15 0.27 1.23 -1.34
CA LEU A 15 -0.14 0.92 -2.69
C LEU A 15 1.09 0.62 -3.54
N LEU A 16 1.21 -0.62 -3.99
CA LEU A 16 2.33 -1.10 -4.81
C LEU A 16 1.91 -1.19 -6.29
N PHE A 17 2.73 -0.60 -7.16
CA PHE A 17 2.59 -0.71 -8.61
C PHE A 17 3.65 -1.65 -9.20
N GLY A 18 3.36 -2.20 -10.37
CA GLY A 18 4.26 -3.08 -11.11
C GLY A 18 3.97 -4.56 -10.90
N LEU A 19 4.98 -5.40 -11.12
CA LEU A 19 4.89 -6.85 -10.92
C LEU A 19 5.15 -7.16 -9.44
N PRO A 20 4.15 -7.64 -8.68
CA PRO A 20 4.33 -7.97 -7.28
C PRO A 20 5.15 -9.26 -7.09
N VAL A 21 5.91 -9.32 -6.00
CA VAL A 21 6.48 -10.57 -5.45
C VAL A 21 5.36 -11.38 -4.77
N PRO A 22 5.53 -12.71 -4.56
CA PRO A 22 4.50 -13.55 -3.94
C PRO A 22 3.98 -13.01 -2.60
N GLU A 23 4.86 -12.50 -1.75
CA GLU A 23 4.52 -11.96 -0.43
C GLU A 23 3.62 -10.72 -0.54
N ALA A 24 3.77 -9.94 -1.61
CA ALA A 24 2.92 -8.79 -1.90
C ALA A 24 1.53 -9.21 -2.38
N ILE A 25 1.43 -10.35 -3.08
CA ILE A 25 0.15 -10.93 -3.49
C ILE A 25 -0.63 -11.39 -2.26
N ASP A 26 0.02 -12.16 -1.37
CA ASP A 26 -0.59 -12.65 -0.14
C ASP A 26 -1.00 -11.49 0.79
N ALA A 27 -0.13 -10.50 0.94
CA ALA A 27 -0.43 -9.29 1.70
C ALA A 27 -1.64 -8.52 1.16
N ALA A 28 -1.82 -8.50 -0.16
CA ALA A 28 -2.96 -7.85 -0.79
C ALA A 28 -4.26 -8.62 -0.59
N GLN A 29 -4.21 -9.95 -0.63
CA GLN A 29 -5.35 -10.81 -0.32
C GLN A 29 -5.81 -10.64 1.15
N ASP A 30 -4.86 -10.47 2.06
CA ASP A 30 -5.11 -10.23 3.49
C ASP A 30 -5.45 -8.76 3.81
N GLY A 31 -5.43 -7.86 2.82
CA GLY A 31 -5.82 -6.46 2.97
C GLY A 31 -4.79 -5.57 3.68
N HIS A 32 -3.52 -6.00 3.77
CA HIS A 32 -2.41 -5.25 4.37
C HIS A 32 -1.61 -4.43 3.33
N LEU A 33 -1.81 -4.71 2.04
CA LEU A 33 -1.21 -4.04 0.89
C LEU A 33 -2.29 -3.84 -0.19
N ALA A 34 -2.17 -2.81 -1.01
CA ALA A 34 -2.99 -2.66 -2.22
C ALA A 34 -2.11 -2.80 -3.47
N LEU A 35 -2.63 -3.44 -4.52
CA LEU A 35 -1.95 -3.55 -5.82
C LEU A 35 -2.60 -2.58 -6.81
N GLY A 36 -1.83 -1.60 -7.29
CA GLY A 36 -2.28 -0.58 -8.24
C GLY A 36 -2.25 -1.02 -9.71
N GLY A 37 -1.71 -2.21 -9.98
CA GLY A 37 -1.48 -2.73 -11.33
C GLY A 37 -0.27 -2.07 -12.01
N CYS A 38 -0.28 -2.05 -13.34
CA CYS A 38 0.87 -1.61 -14.14
C CYS A 38 0.81 -0.14 -14.60
N VAL A 39 -0.36 0.50 -14.53
CA VAL A 39 -0.56 1.85 -15.07
C VAL A 39 -0.61 2.85 -13.93
N VAL A 40 0.35 3.78 -13.91
CA VAL A 40 0.43 4.88 -12.95
C VAL A 40 -0.20 6.15 -13.53
N ARG A 41 -0.78 6.98 -12.66
CA ARG A 41 -1.28 8.33 -12.99
C ARG A 41 -0.48 9.35 -12.16
N ASP A 42 -0.36 10.58 -12.63
CA ASP A 42 0.35 11.66 -11.92
C ASP A 42 -0.67 12.56 -11.18
N PRO A 43 -0.49 12.89 -9.88
CA PRO A 43 0.53 12.37 -8.97
C PRO A 43 0.35 10.88 -8.69
N VAL A 44 1.47 10.15 -8.65
CA VAL A 44 1.45 8.71 -8.34
C VAL A 44 1.03 8.52 -6.89
N PRO A 45 -0.13 7.88 -6.61
CA PRO A 45 -0.55 7.60 -5.25
C PRO A 45 0.33 6.50 -4.65
N ASN A 46 0.56 6.55 -3.35
CA ASN A 46 1.32 5.54 -2.62
C ASN A 46 0.52 4.93 -1.47
N TRP A 47 -0.68 5.42 -1.17
CA TRP A 47 -1.57 4.85 -0.16
C TRP A 47 -2.97 4.57 -0.71
N GLN A 48 -3.62 3.54 -0.18
CA GLN A 48 -5.02 3.23 -0.45
C GLN A 48 -5.73 2.81 0.84
N CYS A 49 -6.99 3.18 1.03
CA CYS A 49 -7.80 2.71 2.16
C CYS A 49 -8.72 1.54 1.74
N PRO A 50 -9.39 0.85 2.70
CA PRO A 50 -10.32 -0.23 2.38
C PRO A 50 -11.49 0.16 1.46
N GLN A 51 -11.85 1.45 1.42
CA GLN A 51 -12.90 1.97 0.54
C GLN A 51 -12.41 2.26 -0.90
N GLY A 52 -11.11 2.08 -1.17
CA GLY A 52 -10.52 2.28 -2.50
C GLY A 52 -10.05 3.71 -2.81
N HIS A 53 -10.18 4.65 -1.88
CA HIS A 53 -9.60 5.99 -2.05
C HIS A 53 -8.08 5.90 -2.07
N GLN A 54 -7.46 6.58 -3.03
CA GLN A 54 -6.02 6.60 -3.24
C GLN A 54 -5.49 8.01 -3.05
N TRP A 55 -4.35 8.15 -2.37
CA TRP A 55 -3.71 9.45 -2.17
C TRP A 55 -2.19 9.33 -2.15
N ARG A 56 -1.55 10.49 -2.28
CA ARG A 56 -0.11 10.65 -2.10
C ARG A 56 0.17 11.23 -0.72
N ASP A 57 1.11 10.60 -0.02
CA ASP A 57 1.79 11.15 1.14
C ASP A 57 3.28 11.28 0.80
N ASP A 58 3.91 12.39 1.18
CA ASP A 58 5.30 12.69 0.84
C ASP A 58 6.31 12.04 1.81
N ASP A 59 5.84 11.40 2.89
CA ASP A 59 6.69 10.62 3.79
C ASP A 59 7.04 9.24 3.18
N GLU A 60 8.00 9.24 2.26
CA GLU A 60 8.51 8.04 1.59
C GLU A 60 9.10 7.03 2.58
N GLN A 61 9.72 7.51 3.67
CA GLN A 61 10.30 6.63 4.70
C GLN A 61 9.23 5.86 5.46
N ALA A 62 8.11 6.51 5.81
CA ALA A 62 6.99 5.83 6.43
C ALA A 62 6.37 4.78 5.52
N TRP A 63 6.33 5.04 4.20
CA TRP A 63 5.86 4.09 3.21
C TRP A 63 6.77 2.87 3.11
N ASP A 64 8.08 3.08 2.94
CA ASP A 64 9.08 2.00 2.83
C ASP A 64 9.07 1.11 4.08
N GLN A 65 9.10 1.73 5.26
CA GLN A 65 9.07 0.99 6.52
C GLN A 65 7.78 0.16 6.64
N ARG A 66 6.63 0.72 6.24
CA ARG A 66 5.36 -0.01 6.31
C ARG A 66 5.32 -1.15 5.32
N LEU A 67 5.78 -0.94 4.08
CA LEU A 67 5.87 -1.98 3.07
C LEU A 67 6.75 -3.14 3.54
N LEU A 68 7.96 -2.85 4.05
CA LEU A 68 8.88 -3.88 4.53
C LEU A 68 8.28 -4.69 5.68
N VAL A 69 7.59 -4.04 6.62
CA VAL A 69 6.89 -4.73 7.71
C VAL A 69 5.81 -5.67 7.18
N VAL A 70 5.04 -5.22 6.19
CA VAL A 70 4.01 -6.04 5.55
C VAL A 70 4.67 -7.23 4.84
N LEU A 71 5.61 -7.01 3.93
CA LEU A 71 6.26 -8.11 3.19
C LEU A 71 6.96 -9.12 4.12
N ALA A 72 7.63 -8.66 5.17
CA ALA A 72 8.27 -9.54 6.15
C ALA A 72 7.27 -10.43 6.90
N ALA A 73 6.06 -9.92 7.17
CA ALA A 73 4.99 -10.70 7.80
C ALA A 73 4.41 -11.80 6.89
N HIS A 74 4.60 -11.67 5.57
CA HIS A 74 4.14 -12.62 4.56
C HIS A 74 5.27 -13.50 3.97
N THR A 75 6.51 -13.36 4.48
CA THR A 75 7.64 -14.17 4.02
C THR A 75 7.53 -15.60 4.57
N HIS A 76 7.46 -16.60 3.67
CA HIS A 76 7.38 -18.04 3.98
C HIS A 76 6.10 -18.53 4.68
N ARG A 77 4.95 -17.89 4.43
CA ARG A 77 3.65 -18.47 4.78
C ARG A 77 3.18 -19.48 3.73
#